data_AF-A0A0F9D098-F1
#
_entry.id   AF-A0A0F9D098-F1
#
_cell.length_a   1.000
_cell.length_b   1.000
_cell.length_c   1.000
_cell.angle_alpha   90.00
_cell.angle_beta   90.00
_cell.angle_gamma   90.00
#
_symmetry.space_group_name_H-M   'P 1'
#
loop_
_entity.id
_entity.type
_entity.pdbx_description
1 polymer ?
#
loop_
_entity_poly.entity_id
_entity_poly.type
_entity_poly.pdbx_seq_one_letter_code
_entity_poly.pdbx_strand_id
1 'polypeptide(L)'
;DTTGDEWDELLKDSQTEPDKAKPESAAEKSDEAPVSRVEFDALKNAMSKKDTDEGIAAAVDHIQEGNDALKGMPKRAVKSYLYGLADEKPAILSAFGDRHQNPKAWEKAQVLIGKEMAKDFADMPDADLTAGVQAAANAVRGVSNTSPAKDAELSNAQYSAMSDAEFEEQKRKELAART
;
A
#
# COMPACT_ATOMS: atom_id res chain seq x y z
N ASP A 1 4.58 -20.85 10.29
CA ASP A 1 4.19 -20.32 11.60
C ASP A 1 5.38 -19.87 12.44
N THR A 2 6.04 -18.78 12.06
CA THR A 2 7.16 -18.18 12.82
C THR A 2 6.93 -16.71 13.16
N THR A 3 5.92 -16.07 12.56
CA THR A 3 5.62 -14.66 12.79
C THR A 3 5.08 -14.39 14.19
N GLY A 4 4.31 -15.32 14.79
CA GLY A 4 3.73 -15.13 16.13
C GLY A 4 4.78 -14.93 17.23
N ASP A 5 5.82 -15.76 17.24
CA ASP A 5 6.87 -15.72 18.26
C ASP A 5 7.73 -14.44 18.17
N GLU A 6 7.97 -13.92 16.96
CA GLU A 6 8.73 -12.67 16.74
C GLU A 6 7.97 -11.43 17.25
N TRP A 7 6.64 -11.41 17.14
CA TRP A 7 5.81 -10.33 17.68
C TRP A 7 5.75 -10.37 19.22
N ASP A 8 5.71 -11.57 19.79
CA ASP A 8 5.73 -11.77 21.24
C ASP A 8 7.09 -11.38 21.86
N GLU A 9 8.20 -11.58 21.15
CA GLU A 9 9.51 -11.06 21.57
C GLU A 9 9.51 -9.52 21.60
N LEU A 10 8.89 -8.88 20.61
CA LEU A 10 8.84 -7.42 20.53
C LEU A 10 7.97 -6.81 21.63
N LEU A 11 6.86 -7.48 21.98
CA LEU A 11 6.03 -7.12 23.13
C LEU A 11 6.82 -7.17 24.44
N LYS A 12 7.66 -8.19 24.63
CA LYS A 12 8.52 -8.31 25.81
C LYS A 12 9.57 -7.20 25.83
N ASP A 13 10.22 -6.92 24.70
CA ASP A 13 11.22 -5.85 24.59
C ASP A 13 10.61 -4.46 24.89
N SER A 14 9.35 -4.22 24.50
CA SER A 14 8.61 -2.99 24.84
C SER A 14 8.14 -2.91 26.30
N GLN A 15 8.06 -4.04 27.01
CA GLN A 15 7.63 -4.10 28.41
C GLN A 15 8.80 -4.05 29.41
N THR A 16 10.05 -4.08 28.93
CA THR A 16 11.22 -3.97 29.80
C THR A 16 11.23 -2.61 30.50
N GLU A 17 11.17 -2.63 31.83
CA GLU A 17 10.99 -1.47 32.71
C GLU A 17 11.90 -0.29 32.35
N PRO A 18 11.39 0.95 32.40
CA PRO A 18 12.23 2.13 32.21
C PRO A 18 13.26 2.19 33.33
N ASP A 19 14.53 2.01 32.95
CA ASP A 19 15.66 2.12 33.86
C ASP A 19 15.60 3.49 34.55
N LYS A 20 15.56 3.46 35.87
CA LYS A 20 15.50 4.64 36.74
C LYS A 20 16.71 5.55 36.48
N ALA A 21 16.46 6.76 36.00
CA ALA A 21 17.28 7.92 36.38
C ALA A 21 16.52 9.25 36.21
N LYS A 22 16.00 9.76 37.32
CA LYS A 22 15.77 11.19 37.54
C LYS A 22 17.11 11.83 37.94
N PRO A 23 17.48 12.98 37.36
CA PRO A 23 17.59 14.21 38.15
C PRO A 23 16.89 15.38 37.42
N GLU A 24 15.89 16.03 38.02
CA GLU A 24 16.06 17.36 38.64
C GLU A 24 16.64 18.40 37.66
N SER A 25 15.75 19.10 36.94
CA SER A 25 16.10 20.33 36.22
C SER A 25 15.45 21.52 36.91
N ALA A 26 16.30 22.50 37.19
CA ALA A 26 16.03 23.69 37.96
C ALA A 26 14.97 24.59 37.32
N ALA A 27 14.27 25.33 38.18
CA ALA A 27 13.33 26.37 37.79
C ALA A 27 14.00 27.47 36.96
N GLU A 28 13.71 27.50 35.66
CA GLU A 28 13.86 28.71 34.84
C GLU A 28 12.52 29.44 34.79
N LYS A 29 12.50 30.65 35.37
CA LYS A 29 11.41 31.61 35.20
C LYS A 29 11.49 32.17 33.79
N SER A 30 10.64 31.69 32.89
CA SER A 30 10.30 32.42 31.66
C SER A 30 9.04 33.23 31.89
N ASP A 31 9.21 34.54 31.75
CA ASP A 31 8.16 35.56 31.71
C ASP A 31 7.39 35.38 30.40
N GLU A 32 6.37 34.52 30.39
CA GLU A 32 5.62 34.18 29.18
C GLU A 32 4.12 34.39 29.46
N ALA A 33 3.50 35.20 28.59
CA ALA A 33 2.10 35.59 28.68
C ALA A 33 1.17 34.38 28.87
N PRO A 34 -0.03 34.54 29.48
CA PRO A 34 -0.93 33.42 29.70
C PRO A 34 -1.50 32.96 28.35
N VAL A 35 -0.77 32.08 27.68
CA VAL A 35 -1.30 31.23 26.61
C VAL A 35 -2.48 30.49 27.23
N SER A 36 -3.66 30.71 26.67
CA SER A 36 -4.87 30.10 27.21
C SER A 36 -4.70 28.57 27.18
N ARG A 37 -5.23 27.83 28.18
CA ARG A 37 -5.10 26.36 28.22
C ARG A 37 -5.51 25.69 26.90
N VAL A 38 -6.47 26.28 26.20
CA VAL A 38 -6.93 25.84 24.88
C VAL A 38 -5.85 25.95 23.80
N GLU A 39 -5.08 27.05 23.80
CA GLU A 39 -3.96 27.24 22.87
C GLU A 39 -2.78 26.32 23.21
N PHE A 40 -2.51 26.09 24.51
CA PHE A 40 -1.47 25.15 24.94
C PHE A 40 -1.82 23.70 24.55
N ASP A 41 -3.08 23.29 24.74
CA ASP A 41 -3.54 21.96 24.34
C ASP A 41 -3.55 21.80 22.81
N ALA A 42 -3.95 22.85 22.06
CA ALA A 42 -3.86 22.84 20.60
C ALA A 42 -2.41 22.77 20.09
N LEU A 43 -1.48 23.50 20.72
CA LEU A 43 -0.06 23.48 20.38
C LEU A 43 0.57 22.11 20.71
N LYS A 44 0.24 21.54 21.87
CA LYS A 44 0.68 20.21 22.29
C LYS A 44 0.16 19.14 21.32
N ASN A 45 -1.12 19.19 20.95
CA ASN A 45 -1.71 18.28 19.97
C ASN A 45 -1.11 18.47 18.57
N ALA A 46 -0.82 19.71 18.16
CA ALA A 46 -0.18 19.99 16.88
C ALA A 46 1.27 19.50 16.82
N MET A 47 2.04 19.68 17.90
CA MET A 47 3.39 19.13 18.01
C MET A 47 3.38 17.60 18.04
N SER A 48 2.47 16.99 18.81
CA SER A 48 2.30 15.53 18.83
C SER A 48 1.88 14.97 17.48
N LYS A 49 1.01 15.67 16.74
CA LYS A 49 0.62 15.26 15.40
C LYS A 49 1.78 15.37 14.42
N LYS A 50 2.53 16.46 14.45
CA LYS A 50 3.70 16.66 13.58
C LYS A 50 4.77 15.60 13.84
N ASP A 51 5.13 15.37 15.09
CA ASP A 51 6.08 14.33 15.51
C ASP A 51 5.60 12.92 15.12
N THR A 52 4.28 12.67 15.23
CA THR A 52 3.68 11.42 14.76
C THR A 52 3.77 11.27 13.25
N ASP A 53 3.41 12.30 12.49
CA ASP A 53 3.44 12.28 11.03
C ASP A 53 4.88 12.14 10.49
N GLU A 54 5.85 12.80 11.12
CA GLU A 54 7.29 12.66 10.82
C GLU A 54 7.79 11.25 11.14
N GLY A 55 7.44 10.71 12.31
CA GLY A 55 7.79 9.35 12.71
C GLY A 55 7.22 8.31 11.74
N ILE A 56 5.99 8.48 11.29
CA ILE A 56 5.34 7.60 10.32
C ILE A 56 5.98 7.73 8.94
N ALA A 57 6.27 8.95 8.49
CA ALA A 57 6.94 9.17 7.21
C ALA A 57 8.34 8.52 7.18
N ALA A 58 9.12 8.70 8.26
CA ALA A 58 10.43 8.07 8.40
C ALA A 58 10.32 6.53 8.43
N ALA A 59 9.29 5.98 9.08
CA ALA A 59 9.06 4.54 9.11
C ALA A 59 8.70 3.97 7.73
N VAL A 60 7.87 4.69 6.97
CA VAL A 60 7.56 4.31 5.58
C VAL A 60 8.84 4.26 4.74
N ASP A 61 9.68 5.27 4.84
CA ASP A 61 10.94 5.32 4.08
C ASP A 61 11.87 4.17 4.47
N HIS A 62 12.04 3.92 5.78
CA HIS A 62 12.87 2.82 6.28
C HIS A 62 12.36 1.43 5.84
N ILE A 63 11.03 1.22 5.88
CA ILE A 63 10.40 -0.04 5.42
C ILE A 63 10.65 -0.27 3.93
N GLN A 64 10.56 0.77 3.10
CA GLN A 64 10.79 0.66 1.66
C GLN A 64 12.27 0.47 1.32
N GLU A 65 13.17 1.16 2.01
CA GLU A 65 14.62 1.01 1.79
C GLU A 65 15.12 -0.37 2.22
N GLY A 66 14.58 -0.90 3.32
CA GLY A 66 14.91 -2.22 3.86
C GLY A 66 14.30 -3.40 3.11
N ASN A 67 13.40 -3.17 2.15
CA ASN A 67 12.71 -4.23 1.43
C ASN A 67 12.54 -3.93 -0.06
N ASP A 68 13.32 -4.63 -0.91
CA ASP A 68 13.32 -4.43 -2.37
C ASP A 68 11.93 -4.61 -3.00
N ALA A 69 11.10 -5.51 -2.49
CA ALA A 69 9.75 -5.74 -3.00
C ALA A 69 8.82 -4.53 -2.79
N LEU A 70 9.14 -3.64 -1.86
CA LEU A 70 8.31 -2.49 -1.50
C LEU A 70 8.82 -1.17 -2.10
N LYS A 71 9.99 -1.16 -2.75
CA LYS A 71 10.61 0.06 -3.32
C LYS A 71 9.76 0.73 -4.39
N GLY A 72 9.05 -0.05 -5.22
CA GLY A 72 8.14 0.45 -6.24
C GLY A 72 6.78 0.90 -5.70
N MET A 73 6.50 0.67 -4.42
CA MET A 73 5.17 0.90 -3.88
C MET A 73 4.94 2.39 -3.57
N PRO A 74 3.73 2.93 -3.81
CA PRO A 74 3.41 4.28 -3.37
C PRO A 74 3.51 4.42 -1.83
N LYS A 75 4.20 5.46 -1.33
CA LYS A 75 4.31 5.74 0.13
C LYS A 75 2.96 5.74 0.85
N ARG A 76 1.89 6.21 0.19
CA ARG A 76 0.51 6.18 0.74
C ARG A 76 0.00 4.77 1.03
N ALA A 77 0.40 3.78 0.24
CA ALA A 77 -0.02 2.39 0.40
C ALA A 77 0.70 1.77 1.61
N VAL A 78 2.02 1.98 1.71
CA VAL A 78 2.82 1.59 2.89
C VAL A 78 2.28 2.25 4.17
N LYS A 79 1.98 3.55 4.12
CA LYS A 79 1.38 4.28 5.25
C LYS A 79 0.02 3.68 5.65
N SER A 80 -0.85 3.38 4.69
CA SER A 80 -2.18 2.81 4.97
C SER A 80 -2.08 1.41 5.56
N TYR A 81 -1.16 0.60 5.03
CA TYR A 81 -0.88 -0.74 5.54
C TYR A 81 -0.35 -0.69 6.98
N LEU A 82 0.57 0.23 7.27
CA LEU A 82 1.09 0.44 8.63
C LEU A 82 -0.04 0.75 9.63
N TYR A 83 -1.02 1.59 9.27
CA TYR A 83 -2.16 1.86 10.14
C TYR A 83 -3.04 0.62 10.34
N GLY A 84 -3.36 -0.12 9.27
CA GLY A 84 -4.14 -1.35 9.38
C GLY A 84 -3.45 -2.39 10.28
N LEU A 85 -2.15 -2.57 10.11
CA LEU A 85 -1.39 -3.51 10.92
C LEU A 85 -1.25 -3.05 12.38
N ALA A 86 -1.21 -1.74 12.63
CA ALA A 86 -1.21 -1.19 13.98
C ALA A 86 -2.53 -1.42 14.73
N ASP A 87 -3.66 -1.43 14.01
CA ASP A 87 -4.97 -1.78 14.57
C ASP A 87 -5.05 -3.27 14.93
N GLU A 88 -4.45 -4.14 14.10
CA GLU A 88 -4.40 -5.59 14.34
C GLU A 88 -3.37 -6.00 15.41
N LYS A 89 -2.26 -5.25 15.51
CA LYS A 89 -1.11 -5.57 16.36
C LYS A 89 -0.78 -4.39 17.29
N PRO A 90 -1.34 -4.37 18.51
CA PRO A 90 -1.09 -3.31 19.49
C PRO A 90 0.40 -3.12 19.83
N ALA A 91 1.22 -4.16 19.65
CA ALA A 91 2.67 -4.11 19.82
C ALA A 91 3.34 -3.01 18.96
N ILE A 92 2.83 -2.78 17.74
CA ILE A 92 3.35 -1.77 16.82
C ILE A 92 3.09 -0.36 17.38
N LEU A 93 1.89 -0.13 17.91
CA LEU A 93 1.55 1.15 18.56
C LEU A 93 2.41 1.40 19.79
N SER A 94 2.66 0.38 20.60
CA SER A 94 3.54 0.49 21.78
C SER A 94 4.97 0.82 21.35
N ALA A 95 5.54 0.08 20.40
CA ALA A 95 6.88 0.31 19.89
C ALA A 95 7.03 1.69 19.24
N PHE A 96 6.00 2.18 18.55
CA PHE A 96 5.99 3.53 17.99
C PHE A 96 5.92 4.61 19.07
N GLY A 97 5.12 4.41 20.11
CA GLY A 97 5.02 5.31 21.26
C GLY A 97 6.35 5.45 22.00
N ASP A 98 7.07 4.34 22.16
CA ASP A 98 8.36 4.27 22.86
C ASP A 98 9.57 4.46 21.95
N ARG A 99 9.40 4.82 20.67
CA ARG A 99 10.49 4.88 19.68
C ARG A 99 11.68 5.76 20.07
N HIS A 100 11.45 6.79 20.88
CA HIS A 100 12.51 7.68 21.38
C HIS A 100 13.25 7.11 22.59
N GLN A 101 12.61 6.23 23.36
CA GLN A 101 13.19 5.59 24.55
C GLN A 101 13.83 4.24 24.19
N ASN A 102 13.23 3.49 23.27
CA ASN A 102 13.72 2.21 22.77
C ASN A 102 13.73 2.17 21.23
N PRO A 103 14.66 2.88 20.57
CA PRO A 103 14.73 2.94 19.11
C PRO A 103 14.99 1.57 18.48
N LYS A 104 15.70 0.68 19.18
CA LYS A 104 16.00 -0.69 18.69
C LYS A 104 14.74 -1.54 18.56
N ALA A 105 13.84 -1.47 19.53
CA ALA A 105 12.55 -2.17 19.44
C ALA A 105 11.72 -1.63 18.26
N TRP A 106 11.77 -0.32 18.03
CA TRP A 106 11.09 0.29 16.88
C TRP A 106 11.71 -0.12 15.53
N GLU A 107 13.03 -0.14 15.41
CA GLU A 107 13.74 -0.65 14.22
C GLU A 107 13.39 -2.11 13.93
N LYS A 108 13.38 -2.97 14.97
CA LYS A 108 12.93 -4.37 14.84
C LYS A 108 11.48 -4.42 14.33
N ALA A 109 10.60 -3.58 14.86
CA ALA A 109 9.20 -3.53 14.43
C ALA A 109 9.11 -3.16 12.95
N GLN A 110 9.82 -2.13 12.50
CA GLN A 110 9.86 -1.73 11.10
C GLN A 110 10.32 -2.88 10.18
N VAL A 111 11.33 -3.66 10.59
CA VAL A 111 11.79 -4.82 9.81
C VAL A 111 10.71 -5.90 9.73
N LEU A 112 10.04 -6.23 10.84
CA LEU A 112 8.95 -7.22 10.85
C LEU A 112 7.76 -6.77 10.00
N ILE A 113 7.38 -5.50 10.10
CA ILE A 113 6.33 -4.89 9.26
C ILE A 113 6.71 -5.01 7.79
N GLY A 114 7.94 -4.67 7.43
CA GLY A 114 8.43 -4.80 6.06
C GLY A 114 8.41 -6.24 5.55
N LYS A 115 8.76 -7.23 6.38
CA LYS A 115 8.69 -8.65 6.01
C LYS A 115 7.26 -9.13 5.80
N GLU A 116 6.34 -8.77 6.71
CA GLU A 116 4.94 -9.15 6.64
C GLU A 116 4.25 -8.51 5.43
N MET A 117 4.51 -7.22 5.22
CA MET A 117 4.05 -6.52 4.03
C MET A 117 4.61 -7.18 2.77
N ALA A 118 5.92 -7.40 2.66
CA ALA A 118 6.48 -8.05 1.48
C ALA A 118 5.93 -9.46 1.24
N LYS A 119 5.56 -10.19 2.29
CA LYS A 119 4.88 -11.49 2.16
C LYS A 119 3.48 -11.34 1.57
N ASP A 120 2.69 -10.38 2.05
CA ASP A 120 1.34 -10.14 1.55
C ASP A 120 1.33 -9.60 0.11
N PHE A 121 2.41 -8.92 -0.27
CA PHE A 121 2.61 -8.40 -1.62
C PHE A 121 3.49 -9.31 -2.50
N ALA A 122 3.99 -10.44 -1.99
CA ALA A 122 4.88 -11.35 -2.73
C ALA A 122 4.22 -11.96 -3.97
N ASP A 123 2.91 -12.16 -3.91
CA ASP A 123 2.11 -12.74 -4.99
C ASP A 123 1.59 -11.68 -5.99
N MET A 124 1.87 -10.39 -5.77
CA MET A 124 1.48 -9.38 -6.75
C MET A 124 2.40 -9.46 -7.98
N PRO A 125 1.83 -9.66 -9.18
CA PRO A 125 2.63 -9.65 -10.40
C PRO A 125 3.28 -8.28 -10.54
N ASP A 126 4.61 -8.29 -10.65
CA ASP A 126 5.43 -7.09 -10.80
C ASP A 126 4.89 -6.26 -11.97
N ALA A 127 4.56 -4.99 -11.71
CA ALA A 127 3.89 -4.13 -12.67
C ALA A 127 4.71 -3.97 -13.95
N ASP A 128 6.05 -3.99 -13.85
CA ASP A 128 6.96 -3.88 -14.99
C ASP A 128 7.02 -5.17 -15.82
N LEU A 129 7.00 -6.35 -15.16
CA LEU A 129 6.87 -7.63 -15.85
C LEU A 129 5.51 -7.75 -16.52
N THR A 130 4.45 -7.27 -15.87
CA THR A 130 3.09 -7.30 -16.41
C THR A 130 2.94 -6.36 -17.60
N ALA A 131 3.56 -5.17 -17.54
CA ALA A 131 3.61 -4.22 -18.65
C ALA A 131 4.43 -4.77 -19.83
N GLY A 132 5.57 -5.42 -19.56
CA GLY A 132 6.39 -6.09 -20.59
C GLY A 132 5.67 -7.26 -21.25
N VAL A 133 4.97 -8.09 -20.48
CA VAL A 133 4.14 -9.19 -20.98
C VAL A 133 2.93 -8.67 -21.74
N GLN A 134 2.27 -7.61 -21.29
CA GLN A 134 1.17 -6.98 -22.04
C GLN A 134 1.67 -6.31 -23.33
N ALA A 135 2.81 -5.62 -23.30
CA ALA A 135 3.41 -5.03 -24.48
C ALA A 135 3.85 -6.10 -25.49
N ALA A 136 4.47 -7.19 -25.02
CA ALA A 136 4.83 -8.34 -25.83
C ALA A 136 3.58 -9.06 -26.37
N ALA A 137 2.55 -9.27 -25.55
CA ALA A 137 1.29 -9.86 -25.99
C ALA A 137 0.58 -8.97 -27.03
N ASN A 138 0.59 -7.64 -26.85
CA ASN A 138 0.04 -6.68 -27.81
C ASN A 138 0.88 -6.62 -29.09
N ALA A 139 2.21 -6.75 -28.99
CA ALA A 139 3.10 -6.83 -30.15
C ALA A 139 2.89 -8.14 -30.91
N VAL A 140 2.75 -9.29 -30.23
CA VAL A 140 2.44 -10.58 -30.86
C VAL A 140 1.04 -10.55 -31.50
N ARG A 141 0.06 -9.91 -30.86
CA ARG A 141 -1.27 -9.67 -31.45
C ARG A 141 -1.20 -8.73 -32.66
N GLY A 142 -0.35 -7.71 -32.62
CA GLY A 142 -0.15 -6.75 -33.71
C GLY A 142 0.70 -7.30 -34.87
N VAL A 143 1.57 -8.28 -34.61
CA VAL A 143 2.43 -8.96 -35.60
C VAL A 143 1.78 -10.26 -36.14
N SER A 144 0.63 -10.66 -35.60
CA SER A 144 -0.22 -11.66 -36.23
C SER A 144 -0.76 -11.11 -37.56
N ASN A 145 0.00 -11.34 -38.64
CA ASN A 145 -0.44 -11.20 -40.04
C ASN A 145 -1.60 -12.16 -40.38
N THR A 146 -2.03 -12.98 -39.44
CA THR A 146 -3.33 -13.63 -39.49
C THR A 146 -4.33 -12.64 -38.90
N SER A 147 -4.86 -11.76 -39.75
CA SER A 147 -6.20 -11.20 -39.51
C SER A 147 -7.09 -12.36 -39.06
N PRO A 148 -7.94 -12.21 -38.02
CA PRO A 148 -9.03 -13.16 -37.85
C PRO A 148 -9.67 -13.30 -39.24
N ALA A 149 -9.81 -14.55 -39.70
CA ALA A 149 -10.44 -14.81 -40.99
C ALA A 149 -11.66 -13.90 -41.02
N LYS A 150 -11.72 -13.01 -42.01
CA LYS A 150 -12.93 -12.25 -42.26
C LYS A 150 -13.98 -13.32 -42.54
N ASP A 151 -14.68 -13.76 -41.51
CA ASP A 151 -16.09 -14.07 -41.65
C ASP A 151 -16.61 -12.87 -42.42
N ALA A 152 -17.05 -13.16 -43.64
CA ALA A 152 -17.35 -12.15 -44.63
C ALA A 152 -18.52 -11.31 -44.10
N GLU A 153 -18.21 -10.32 -43.26
CA GLU A 153 -19.13 -9.28 -42.86
C GLU A 153 -19.51 -8.59 -44.16
N LEU A 154 -20.76 -8.79 -44.55
CA LEU A 154 -21.35 -8.08 -45.67
C LEU A 154 -21.10 -6.59 -45.45
N SER A 155 -20.59 -5.92 -46.47
CA SER A 155 -20.41 -4.47 -46.42
C SER A 155 -21.77 -3.78 -46.23
N ASN A 156 -21.79 -2.58 -45.64
CA ASN A 156 -23.02 -1.78 -45.52
C ASN A 156 -23.75 -1.57 -46.85
N ALA A 157 -23.03 -1.58 -47.99
CA ALA A 157 -23.62 -1.51 -49.31
C ALA A 157 -24.42 -2.78 -49.67
N GLN A 158 -24.00 -3.94 -49.18
CA GLN A 158 -24.70 -5.21 -49.38
C GLN A 158 -25.92 -5.33 -48.48
N TYR A 159 -25.87 -4.82 -47.24
CA TYR A 159 -27.05 -4.74 -46.37
C TYR A 159 -28.14 -3.84 -46.93
N SER A 160 -27.78 -2.70 -47.52
CA SER A 160 -28.75 -1.79 -48.15
C SER A 160 -29.31 -2.30 -49.48
N ALA A 161 -28.69 -3.33 -50.06
CA ALA A 161 -29.13 -3.94 -51.32
C ALA A 161 -29.98 -5.20 -51.10
N MET A 162 -30.12 -5.68 -49.86
CA MET A 162 -30.97 -6.81 -49.51
C MET A 162 -32.42 -6.38 -49.36
N SER A 163 -33.33 -7.23 -49.82
CA SER A 163 -34.74 -7.12 -49.46
C SER A 163 -34.98 -7.53 -48.01
N ASP A 164 -36.08 -7.08 -47.41
CA ASP A 164 -36.46 -7.39 -46.03
C ASP A 164 -36.48 -8.91 -45.75
N ALA A 165 -36.86 -9.72 -46.74
CA ALA A 165 -36.89 -11.17 -46.63
C ALA A 165 -35.47 -11.79 -46.56
N GLU A 166 -34.53 -11.26 -47.34
CA GLU A 166 -33.14 -11.71 -47.34
C GLU A 166 -32.41 -11.30 -46.05
N PHE A 167 -32.73 -10.13 -45.52
CA PHE A 167 -32.17 -9.64 -44.26
C PHE A 167 -32.59 -10.50 -43.06
N GLU A 168 -33.86 -10.89 -42.97
CA GLU A 168 -34.35 -11.76 -41.90
C GLU A 168 -33.74 -13.17 -41.98
N GLU A 169 -33.51 -13.71 -43.18
CA GLU A 169 -32.82 -14.99 -43.33
C GLU A 169 -31.34 -14.91 -42.90
N GLN A 170 -30.65 -13.82 -43.26
CA GLN A 170 -29.27 -13.54 -42.86
C GLN A 170 -29.16 -13.47 -41.33
N LYS A 171 -30.03 -12.70 -40.69
CA LYS A 171 -30.09 -12.53 -39.23
C LYS A 171 -30.34 -13.86 -38.50
N ARG A 172 -31.21 -14.71 -39.05
CA ARG A 172 -31.47 -16.05 -38.51
C ARG A 172 -30.25 -16.98 -38.62
N LYS A 173 -29.50 -16.91 -39.72
CA LYS A 173 -28.25 -17.68 -39.90
C LYS A 173 -27.16 -17.22 -38.92
N GLU A 174 -27.00 -15.92 -38.72
CA GLU A 174 -26.04 -15.37 -37.75
C GLU A 174 -26.39 -15.74 -36.31
N LEU A 175 -27.68 -15.71 -35.95
CA LEU A 175 -28.13 -16.11 -34.62
C LEU A 175 -27.85 -17.59 -34.35
N ALA A 176 -28.08 -18.46 -35.35
CA ALA A 176 -27.82 -19.90 -35.25
C ALA A 176 -26.32 -20.25 -35.22
N ALA A 177 -25.46 -19.44 -35.83
CA ALA A 177 -24.01 -19.62 -35.77
C ALA A 177 -23.40 -19.19 -34.42
N ARG A 178 -24.16 -18.45 -33.59
CA ARG A 178 -23.73 -17.95 -32.28
C ARG A 178 -24.16 -18.83 -31.09
N THR A 179 -25.00 -19.84 -31.33
CA THR A 179 -25.40 -20.88 -30.36
C THR A 179 -24.60 -22.15 -30.57
#